data_AF-A0A6L6EZH4-F1
#
_entry.id   AF-A0A6L6EZH4-F1
#
_cell.length_a   1.000
_cell.length_b   1.000
_cell.length_c   1.000
_cell.angle_alpha   90.00
_cell.angle_beta   90.00
_cell.angle_gamma   90.00
#
_symmetry.space_group_name_H-M   'P 1'
#
loop_
_entity.id
_entity.type
_entity.pdbx_description
1 polymer ?
#
loop_
_entity_poly.entity_id
_entity_poly.type
_entity_poly.pdbx_seq_one_letter_code
_entity_poly.pdbx_strand_id
1 'polypeptide(L)'
;MKLTRILMTLAMSLRSSAKKATAIGSTALIAVLSFGGSIDSAFAAGPQGPSCGTYKFQKDEIIAGQLFPKGTYVVNSIGISCAKVLGTKGVIAQFLKLGDKDLLPKPWQYLYGAVGAPKFISGPGLGFRVQWISP
;
A
#
# COMPACT_ATOMS: atom_id res chain seq x y z
N MET A 1 -42.50 5.92 -13.06
CA MET A 1 -42.76 4.56 -12.55
C MET A 1 -41.54 3.69 -12.86
N LYS A 2 -41.05 2.96 -11.85
CA LYS A 2 -39.98 1.94 -11.95
C LYS A 2 -40.35 0.86 -12.97
N LEU A 3 -39.38 0.29 -13.69
CA LEU A 3 -39.20 -1.17 -13.92
C LEU A 3 -37.92 -1.40 -14.75
N THR A 4 -36.78 -1.81 -14.16
CA THR A 4 -36.33 -3.19 -13.89
C THR A 4 -36.00 -4.02 -15.15
N ARG A 5 -34.68 -4.23 -15.37
CA ARG A 5 -33.92 -5.40 -15.88
C ARG A 5 -34.50 -6.22 -17.05
N ILE A 6 -33.63 -6.64 -17.99
CA ILE A 6 -33.30 -8.06 -18.32
C ILE A 6 -32.65 -8.23 -19.73
N LEU A 7 -31.61 -9.09 -19.75
CA LEU A 7 -31.02 -9.90 -20.84
C LEU A 7 -30.51 -9.23 -22.14
N MET A 8 -29.21 -9.31 -22.45
CA MET A 8 -28.50 -10.46 -23.04
C MET A 8 -28.75 -10.55 -24.55
N THR A 9 -27.76 -10.13 -25.35
CA THR A 9 -27.66 -10.55 -26.76
C THR A 9 -26.21 -10.89 -27.06
N LEU A 10 -25.99 -12.20 -27.06
CA LEU A 10 -24.82 -12.91 -27.55
C LEU A 10 -24.72 -12.71 -29.06
N ALA A 11 -23.57 -12.31 -29.58
CA ALA A 11 -23.24 -12.48 -31.00
C ALA A 11 -21.74 -12.79 -31.14
N MET A 12 -21.42 -14.08 -31.12
CA MET A 12 -20.16 -14.62 -31.63
C MET A 12 -20.15 -14.43 -33.15
N SER A 13 -19.24 -13.60 -33.66
CA SER A 13 -18.92 -13.56 -35.09
C SER A 13 -17.69 -14.44 -35.35
N LEU A 14 -17.92 -15.72 -35.67
CA LEU A 14 -16.93 -16.52 -36.37
C LEU A 14 -16.81 -16.02 -37.81
N ARG A 15 -15.65 -15.48 -38.19
CA ARG A 15 -15.21 -15.51 -39.59
C ARG A 15 -13.84 -16.16 -39.64
N SER A 16 -13.87 -17.44 -39.99
CA SER A 16 -12.76 -18.16 -40.59
C SER A 16 -12.52 -17.56 -41.98
N SER A 17 -11.28 -17.22 -42.29
CA SER A 17 -10.82 -17.13 -43.68
C SER A 17 -9.47 -17.81 -43.78
N ALA A 18 -9.46 -18.80 -44.67
CA ALA A 18 -8.40 -19.74 -44.89
C ALA A 18 -7.16 -19.09 -45.53
N LYS A 19 -6.01 -19.44 -44.96
CA LYS A 19 -4.74 -19.83 -45.62
C LYS A 19 -4.24 -18.95 -46.78
N LYS A 20 -3.13 -18.26 -46.51
CA LYS A 20 -2.01 -18.21 -47.46
C LYS A 20 -0.75 -18.64 -46.72
N ALA A 21 -0.25 -19.82 -47.07
CA ALA A 21 1.03 -20.35 -46.62
C ALA A 21 2.15 -19.58 -47.33
N THR A 22 3.09 -19.06 -46.57
CA THR A 22 4.41 -18.65 -47.08
C THR A 22 5.46 -19.07 -46.06
N ALA A 23 6.58 -19.54 -46.59
CA ALA A 23 7.56 -20.41 -45.96
C ALA A 23 8.24 -19.85 -44.70
N ILE A 24 8.35 -20.78 -43.75
CA ILE A 24 9.33 -20.98 -42.67
C ILE A 24 10.63 -20.16 -42.83
N GLY A 25 10.82 -19.22 -41.90
CA GLY A 25 12.10 -18.60 -41.57
C GLY A 25 12.17 -18.43 -40.06
N SER A 26 12.92 -19.31 -39.40
CA SER A 26 13.02 -19.43 -37.94
C SER A 26 13.77 -18.23 -37.33
N THR A 27 13.09 -17.41 -36.51
CA THR A 27 13.59 -16.94 -35.19
C THR A 27 12.51 -16.12 -34.47
N ALA A 28 11.98 -16.71 -33.40
CA ALA A 28 11.35 -16.14 -32.19
C ALA A 28 10.58 -14.79 -32.30
N LEU A 29 9.26 -14.89 -32.41
CA LEU A 29 8.33 -13.86 -31.92
C LEU A 29 8.41 -13.82 -30.39
N ILE A 30 9.13 -12.85 -29.83
CA ILE A 30 9.06 -12.55 -28.39
C ILE A 30 7.71 -11.89 -28.13
N ALA A 31 6.75 -12.68 -27.67
CA ALA A 31 5.52 -12.19 -27.08
C ALA A 31 5.90 -11.47 -25.76
N VAL A 32 5.92 -10.13 -25.79
CA VAL A 32 6.00 -9.34 -24.56
C VAL A 32 4.66 -9.50 -23.85
N LEU A 33 4.64 -10.45 -22.91
CA LEU A 33 3.56 -10.63 -21.96
C LEU A 33 3.46 -9.34 -21.15
N SER A 34 2.37 -8.60 -21.32
CA SER A 34 1.96 -7.54 -20.42
C SER A 34 1.80 -8.14 -19.03
N PHE A 35 2.81 -7.98 -18.17
CA PHE A 35 2.68 -8.23 -16.74
C PHE A 35 1.73 -7.18 -16.16
N GLY A 36 0.44 -7.43 -16.30
CA GLY A 36 -0.56 -6.91 -15.38
C GLY A 36 -0.32 -7.59 -14.04
N GLY A 37 0.72 -7.15 -13.33
CA GLY A 37 0.90 -7.50 -11.93
C GLY A 37 -0.30 -6.92 -11.18
N SER A 38 -1.24 -7.79 -10.84
CA SER A 38 -2.21 -7.52 -9.79
C SER A 38 -1.40 -7.08 -8.57
N ILE A 39 -1.41 -5.78 -8.27
CA ILE A 39 -1.06 -5.31 -6.94
C ILE A 39 -2.22 -5.77 -6.06
N ASP A 40 -2.16 -7.04 -5.67
CA ASP A 40 -2.94 -7.58 -4.58
C ASP A 40 -2.69 -6.65 -3.41
N SER A 41 -3.65 -5.76 -3.16
CA SER A 41 -3.73 -4.98 -1.93
C SER A 41 -4.09 -5.97 -0.83
N ALA A 42 -3.13 -6.83 -0.50
CA ALA A 42 -3.17 -7.66 0.67
C ALA A 42 -3.30 -6.70 1.85
N PHE A 43 -4.48 -6.69 2.48
CA PHE A 43 -4.70 -6.03 3.76
C PHE A 43 -3.66 -6.61 4.73
N ALA A 44 -2.56 -5.88 4.88
CA ALA A 44 -1.28 -6.48 5.18
C ALA A 44 -1.15 -6.81 6.67
N ALA A 45 -1.57 -8.02 7.04
CA ALA A 45 -0.92 -8.80 8.09
C ALA A 45 0.52 -9.15 7.65
N GLY A 46 1.34 -8.12 7.39
CA GLY A 46 2.75 -8.27 7.05
C GLY A 46 3.59 -8.38 8.32
N PRO A 47 4.75 -9.05 8.27
CA PRO A 47 5.61 -9.31 9.41
C PRO A 47 5.90 -8.01 10.19
N GLN A 48 5.87 -8.11 11.52
CA GLN A 48 6.28 -7.01 12.39
C GLN A 48 7.81 -6.90 12.26
N GLY A 49 8.27 -5.82 11.63
CA GLY A 49 9.70 -5.58 11.47
C GLY A 49 10.42 -5.44 12.82
N PRO A 50 11.76 -5.48 12.86
CA PRO A 50 12.50 -5.33 14.11
C PRO A 50 12.11 -4.04 14.84
N SER A 51 12.11 -4.09 16.17
CA SER A 51 11.90 -2.89 17.00
C SER A 51 13.00 -1.88 16.70
N CYS A 52 12.60 -0.64 16.43
CA CYS A 52 13.50 0.48 16.18
C CYS A 52 13.61 1.45 17.35
N GLY A 53 12.93 1.16 18.47
CA GLY A 53 12.89 1.99 19.67
C GLY A 53 11.47 2.39 20.07
N THR A 54 11.36 3.28 21.04
CA THR A 54 10.09 3.84 21.49
C THR A 54 9.91 5.29 21.04
N TYR A 55 8.65 5.68 20.84
CA TYR A 55 8.24 7.06 20.58
C TYR A 55 7.17 7.46 21.59
N LYS A 56 7.26 8.67 22.14
CA LYS A 56 6.27 9.19 23.10
C LYS A 56 5.52 10.36 22.50
N PHE A 57 4.23 10.17 22.23
CA PHE A 57 3.34 11.29 21.92
C PHE A 57 3.02 12.02 23.22
N GLN A 58 3.31 13.33 23.26
CA GLN A 58 3.15 14.15 24.47
C GLN A 58 1.70 14.60 24.70
N LYS A 59 0.91 14.60 23.63
CA LYS A 59 -0.53 14.88 23.57
C LYS A 59 -1.17 13.92 22.57
N ASP A 60 -2.49 13.97 22.48
CA ASP A 60 -3.20 13.29 21.41
C ASP A 60 -2.84 13.94 20.08
N GLU A 61 -2.52 13.11 19.09
CA GLU A 61 -2.14 13.56 17.75
C GLU A 61 -3.00 12.86 16.71
N ILE A 62 -3.37 13.56 15.65
CA ILE A 62 -4.08 12.97 14.51
C ILE A 62 -3.13 12.97 13.33
N ILE A 63 -2.84 11.78 12.79
CA ILE A 63 -1.96 11.61 11.64
C ILE A 63 -2.76 10.90 10.55
N ALA A 64 -2.90 11.53 9.38
CA ALA A 64 -3.71 11.00 8.28
C ALA A 64 -5.14 10.63 8.71
N GLY A 65 -5.76 11.49 9.53
CA GLY A 65 -7.10 11.27 10.09
C GLY A 65 -7.20 10.16 11.15
N GLN A 66 -6.10 9.50 11.53
CA GLN A 66 -6.08 8.50 12.60
C GLN A 66 -5.63 9.12 13.93
N LEU A 67 -6.43 8.89 14.98
CA LEU A 67 -6.09 9.33 16.35
C LEU A 67 -5.00 8.43 16.95
N PHE A 68 -3.94 9.06 17.45
CA PHE A 68 -2.90 8.47 18.27
C PHE A 68 -2.99 9.12 19.66
N PRO A 69 -3.58 8.44 20.65
CA PRO A 69 -3.63 8.94 22.01
C PRO A 69 -2.24 9.23 22.56
N LYS A 70 -2.14 10.20 23.46
CA LYS A 70 -0.96 10.42 24.28
C LYS A 70 -0.48 9.11 24.89
N GLY A 71 0.83 8.89 24.84
CA GLY A 71 1.45 7.74 25.47
C GLY A 71 2.72 7.29 24.78
N THR A 72 3.19 6.13 25.23
CA THR A 72 4.41 5.51 24.71
C THR A 72 4.04 4.41 23.71
N TYR A 73 4.78 4.39 22.61
CA TYR A 73 4.60 3.47 21.52
C TYR A 73 5.93 2.78 21.20
N VAL A 74 5.90 1.49 20.91
CA VAL A 74 7.01 0.79 20.25
C VAL A 74 6.87 1.01 18.75
N VAL A 75 7.98 1.39 18.12
CA VAL A 75 8.03 1.56 16.68
C VAL A 75 8.82 0.41 16.08
N ASN A 76 8.26 -0.20 15.04
CA ASN A 76 8.87 -1.30 14.31
C ASN A 76 9.12 -0.88 12.87
N SER A 77 10.38 -0.82 12.43
CA SER A 77 10.73 -0.43 11.07
C SER A 77 10.73 -1.62 10.11
N ILE A 78 10.35 -1.40 8.87
CA ILE A 78 10.30 -2.39 7.79
C ILE A 78 11.14 -1.85 6.63
N GLY A 79 12.29 -2.47 6.34
CA GLY A 79 13.16 -2.09 5.21
C GLY A 79 13.72 -0.65 5.26
N ILE A 80 13.54 0.08 6.36
CA ILE A 80 13.97 1.47 6.55
C ILE A 80 14.75 1.59 7.87
N SER A 81 15.74 2.49 7.94
CA SER A 81 16.55 2.64 9.14
C SER A 81 15.78 3.31 10.29
N CYS A 82 16.09 2.90 11.53
CA CYS A 82 15.52 3.47 12.76
C CYS A 82 15.69 4.99 12.81
N ALA A 83 16.89 5.48 12.46
CA ALA A 83 17.21 6.91 12.45
C ALA A 83 16.32 7.72 11.51
N LYS A 84 15.94 7.14 10.36
CA LYS A 84 15.03 7.79 9.40
C LYS A 84 13.60 7.84 9.93
N VAL A 85 13.18 6.89 10.76
CA VAL A 85 11.82 6.87 11.35
C VAL A 85 11.72 7.77 12.58
N LEU A 86 12.62 7.59 13.56
CA LEU A 86 12.55 8.19 14.90
C LEU A 86 13.40 9.46 15.10
N GLY A 87 14.29 9.80 14.17
CA GLY A 87 15.17 10.97 14.34
C GLY A 87 14.40 12.28 14.55
N THR A 88 15.09 13.33 15.01
CA THR A 88 14.49 14.67 15.17
C THR A 88 13.95 15.25 13.85
N LYS A 89 14.53 14.83 12.74
CA LYS A 89 14.06 15.07 11.36
C LYS A 89 13.45 13.82 10.73
N GLY A 90 13.15 12.81 11.54
CA GLY A 90 12.61 11.53 11.11
C GLY A 90 11.16 11.63 10.66
N VAL A 91 10.68 10.55 10.05
CA VAL A 91 9.36 10.51 9.41
C VAL A 91 8.22 10.79 10.39
N ILE A 92 8.28 10.26 11.62
CA ILE A 92 7.23 10.53 12.63
C ILE A 92 7.19 12.02 12.98
N ALA A 93 8.36 12.64 13.19
CA ALA A 93 8.45 14.07 13.48
C ALA A 93 7.99 14.96 12.30
N GLN A 94 8.11 14.46 11.06
CA GLN A 94 7.56 15.13 9.88
C GLN A 94 6.03 15.01 9.83
N PHE A 95 5.48 13.83 10.13
CA PHE A 95 4.04 13.60 10.13
C PHE A 95 3.31 14.44 11.19
N LEU A 96 3.92 14.65 12.35
CA LEU A 96 3.37 15.50 13.41
C LEU A 96 3.31 16.99 13.09
N LYS A 97 3.93 17.42 12.00
CA LYS A 97 3.83 18.81 11.51
C LYS A 97 2.67 19.01 10.54
N LEU A 98 2.05 17.92 10.11
CA LEU A 98 0.88 17.95 9.23
C LEU A 98 -0.36 18.33 10.05
N GLY A 99 -1.30 19.01 9.43
CA GLY A 99 -2.64 19.17 10.01
C GLY A 99 -3.40 17.85 10.04
N ASP A 100 -4.40 17.75 10.92
CA ASP A 100 -5.16 16.51 11.17
C ASP A 100 -5.74 15.85 9.90
N LYS A 101 -6.09 16.67 8.90
CA LYS A 101 -6.69 16.25 7.62
C LYS A 101 -5.72 16.29 6.45
N ASP A 102 -4.48 16.67 6.68
CA ASP A 102 -3.49 16.73 5.61
C ASP A 102 -3.12 15.32 5.16
N LEU A 103 -2.87 15.20 3.86
CA LEU A 103 -2.36 13.95 3.29
C LEU A 103 -0.91 13.75 3.70
N LEU A 104 -0.52 12.48 3.88
CA LEU A 104 0.90 12.16 4.08
C LEU A 104 1.72 12.57 2.85
N PRO A 105 2.96 13.07 3.04
CA PRO A 105 3.83 13.41 1.93
C PRO A 105 4.16 12.17 1.12
N LYS A 106 4.04 12.26 -0.21
CA LYS A 106 4.42 11.15 -1.09
C LYS A 106 5.87 10.70 -0.81
N PRO A 107 6.17 9.39 -0.83
CA PRO A 107 5.29 8.28 -1.22
C PRO A 107 4.53 7.64 -0.04
N TRP A 108 4.44 8.31 1.11
CA TRP A 108 3.87 7.72 2.31
C TRP A 108 2.36 7.53 2.25
N GLN A 109 1.90 6.42 2.80
CA GLN A 109 0.49 6.04 2.92
C GLN A 109 0.25 5.41 4.28
N TYR A 110 -0.89 5.73 4.87
CA TYR A 110 -1.40 5.02 6.04
C TYR A 110 -2.25 3.83 5.56
N LEU A 111 -1.98 2.64 6.10
CA LEU A 111 -2.76 1.44 5.78
C LEU A 111 -3.90 1.26 6.78
N TYR A 112 -5.08 1.75 6.40
CA TYR A 112 -6.31 1.52 7.15
C TYR A 112 -6.60 0.01 7.26
N GLY A 113 -7.00 -0.44 8.46
CA GLY A 113 -7.30 -1.84 8.72
C GLY A 113 -6.09 -2.76 8.82
N ALA A 114 -4.87 -2.22 8.93
CA ALA A 114 -3.69 -3.04 9.19
C ALA A 114 -3.85 -3.82 10.51
N VAL A 115 -3.78 -5.15 10.45
CA VAL A 115 -3.87 -6.03 11.62
C VAL A 115 -2.66 -5.80 12.54
N GLY A 116 -2.90 -5.81 13.86
CA GLY A 116 -1.89 -5.69 14.92
C GLY A 116 -1.65 -4.26 15.39
N ALA A 117 -1.01 -3.44 14.57
CA ALA A 117 -0.69 -2.05 14.91
C ALA A 117 -0.79 -1.13 13.69
N PRO A 118 -1.15 0.17 13.88
CA PRO A 118 -1.11 1.20 12.85
C PRO A 118 0.15 1.09 11.98
N LYS A 119 -0.03 1.11 10.65
CA LYS A 119 1.04 0.85 9.69
C LYS A 119 1.14 1.97 8.66
N PHE A 120 2.36 2.43 8.45
CA PHE A 120 2.72 3.41 7.43
C PHE A 120 3.64 2.75 6.41
N ILE A 121 3.39 2.95 5.12
CA ILE A 121 4.23 2.42 4.04
C ILE A 121 4.66 3.53 3.10
N SER A 122 5.85 3.40 2.52
CA SER A 122 6.38 4.30 1.49
C SER A 122 6.65 3.58 0.16
N GLY A 123 6.52 2.26 0.14
CA GLY A 123 6.76 1.42 -1.02
C GLY A 123 6.80 -0.06 -0.63
N PRO A 124 7.02 -0.97 -1.60
CA PRO A 124 7.14 -2.40 -1.33
C PRO A 124 8.23 -2.69 -0.28
N GLY A 125 7.85 -3.32 0.84
CA GLY A 125 8.80 -3.66 1.91
C GLY A 125 9.37 -2.46 2.70
N LEU A 126 8.88 -1.24 2.47
CA LEU A 126 9.37 -0.03 3.14
C LEU A 126 8.27 0.62 3.98
N GLY A 127 8.50 0.74 5.28
CA GLY A 127 7.51 1.33 6.17
C GLY A 127 7.84 1.19 7.64
N PHE A 128 6.86 1.45 8.50
CA PHE A 128 6.95 1.20 9.92
C PHE A 128 5.58 0.99 10.54
N ARG A 129 5.55 0.37 11.73
CA ARG A 129 4.38 0.27 12.59
C ARG A 129 4.59 1.03 13.88
N VAL A 130 3.49 1.51 14.45
CA VAL A 130 3.47 2.27 15.71
C VAL A 130 2.49 1.56 16.66
N GLN A 131 3.01 0.76 17.58
CA GLN A 131 2.22 -0.04 18.52
C GLN A 131 2.16 0.65 19.88
N TRP A 132 0.96 0.91 20.38
CA TRP A 132 0.78 1.48 21.72
C TRP A 132 1.21 0.48 22.79
N ILE A 133 1.96 0.93 23.80
CA ILE A 133 2.43 0.10 24.90
C ILE A 133 1.99 0.61 26.28
N SER A 134 1.88 1.93 26.46
CA SER A 134 1.40 2.51 27.71
C SER A 134 0.83 3.91 27.49
N PRO A 135 -0.06 4.38 28.38
CA PRO A 135 -0.34 5.81 28.54
C PRO A 135 0.94 6.64 28.83
#